data_AF-A0AAV8SEJ0-F1
#
_entry.id   AF-A0AAV8SEJ0-F1
#
_cell.length_a   1.000
_cell.length_b   1.000
_cell.length_c   1.000
_cell.angle_alpha   90.00
_cell.angle_beta   90.00
_cell.angle_gamma   90.00
#
_symmetry.space_group_name_H-M   'P 1'
#
loop_
_entity.id
_entity.type
_entity.pdbx_description
1 polymer ?
#
loop_
_entity_poly.entity_id
_entity_poly.type
_entity_poly.pdbx_seq_one_letter_code
_entity_poly.pdbx_strand_id
1 'polypeptide(L)'
;MTLFPKMLSSNRKRSIWIRSELGFVLKDCKLQVCEAIYRPSNRLPARRLISNLDLRGGMPEAARIRMDAIRSNPRSLVVTHATSSSIIRPSRNSSVLCKAATDVSGEIPSSRPSGMSNYERIIETLTTLFPVWVILGTVIGIYKPSLVTWLETDLFTLGLGFLMLSMGLTLTFEDFRRCMRNPWTVGVGFLAQYLIKPLLGFVIAMTLKLSAPLATGLILVSCCPGGQASNVATYISKGNVALSVLMTTCSTVGAIIMTPLLTKLLAGQLVPVDAAGLAISTFQVVLVPTVIGVLANEFFPKFTSKIITVTPLIGVILTTLLCASPIGQVSDVLKAQGAQLIMPVALLHAAAFALGYWLSKLSFGESTSRTISIECGMQSSALGFLLAQKHFTNPLVAVPSAVSVVCMALGGSALAVFWRNRPIPVDDKDDFKE
;
A
#
# COMPACT_ATOMS: atom_id res chain seq x y z
N MET A 1 -17.52 -17.54 -69.71
CA MET A 1 -16.23 -18.18 -70.09
C MET A 1 -15.41 -18.31 -68.79
N THR A 2 -15.27 -19.49 -68.18
CA THR A 2 -14.45 -20.69 -68.56
C THR A 2 -12.95 -20.46 -68.30
N LEU A 3 -12.21 -21.28 -67.53
CA LEU A 3 -12.49 -22.62 -66.95
C LEU A 3 -12.02 -22.80 -65.48
N PHE A 4 -12.70 -23.71 -64.79
CA PHE A 4 -12.14 -24.70 -63.83
C PHE A 4 -12.31 -26.08 -64.51
N PRO A 5 -11.49 -27.14 -64.25
CA PRO A 5 -11.88 -28.11 -63.20
C PRO A 5 -10.78 -29.05 -62.60
N LYS A 6 -11.02 -29.60 -61.38
CA LYS A 6 -10.82 -31.02 -60.92
C LYS A 6 -9.40 -31.68 -61.06
N MET A 7 -9.03 -32.89 -60.58
CA MET A 7 -9.52 -34.05 -59.77
C MET A 7 -8.25 -34.88 -59.35
N LEU A 8 -8.16 -35.83 -58.39
CA LEU A 8 -8.90 -36.25 -57.19
C LEU A 8 -8.04 -37.25 -56.33
N SER A 9 -8.28 -37.34 -55.01
CA SER A 9 -7.92 -38.49 -54.11
C SER A 9 -6.42 -38.74 -53.82
N SER A 10 -6.00 -39.53 -52.81
CA SER A 10 -6.69 -40.39 -51.84
C SER A 10 -5.95 -40.33 -50.48
N ASN A 11 -6.51 -40.12 -49.28
CA ASN A 11 -7.70 -40.64 -48.57
C ASN A 11 -7.50 -41.99 -47.84
N ARG A 12 -7.17 -41.93 -46.53
CA ARG A 12 -7.72 -42.88 -45.54
C ARG A 12 -7.72 -42.37 -44.08
N LYS A 13 -8.92 -42.01 -43.61
CA LYS A 13 -9.53 -42.15 -42.25
C LYS A 13 -8.76 -41.59 -41.00
N ARG A 14 -9.35 -40.78 -40.10
CA ARG A 14 -10.62 -40.86 -39.31
C ARG A 14 -10.61 -41.97 -38.23
N SER A 15 -11.10 -41.77 -36.99
CA SER A 15 -11.73 -40.60 -36.31
C SER A 15 -12.12 -40.90 -34.84
N ILE A 16 -12.62 -39.88 -34.12
CA ILE A 16 -13.49 -39.84 -32.89
C ILE A 16 -12.74 -39.32 -31.64
N TRP A 17 -13.11 -38.28 -30.86
CA TRP A 17 -14.32 -37.50 -30.47
C TRP A 17 -15.02 -37.87 -29.13
N ILE A 18 -15.32 -36.82 -28.34
CA ILE A 18 -16.42 -36.66 -27.34
C ILE A 18 -16.20 -37.13 -25.87
N ARG A 19 -16.69 -36.26 -24.94
CA ARG A 19 -16.84 -36.35 -23.46
C ARG A 19 -15.54 -36.40 -22.65
N SER A 20 -15.27 -35.60 -21.60
CA SER A 20 -16.07 -34.92 -20.54
C SER A 20 -16.58 -35.82 -19.42
N GLU A 21 -16.20 -35.51 -18.18
CA GLU A 21 -17.05 -35.64 -16.98
C GLU A 21 -16.50 -34.80 -15.80
N LEU A 22 -17.35 -34.51 -14.82
CA LEU A 22 -16.95 -34.01 -13.50
C LEU A 22 -16.52 -35.19 -12.59
N GLY A 23 -15.62 -34.93 -11.63
CA GLY A 23 -15.02 -36.00 -10.82
C GLY A 23 -14.67 -35.60 -9.39
N PHE A 24 -15.67 -35.21 -8.58
CA PHE A 24 -15.49 -35.10 -7.14
C PHE A 24 -15.27 -36.51 -6.55
N VAL A 25 -14.12 -36.74 -5.90
CA VAL A 25 -13.88 -37.97 -5.10
C VAL A 25 -13.40 -37.58 -3.70
N LEU A 26 -14.37 -37.45 -2.79
CA LEU A 26 -14.12 -37.64 -1.37
C LEU A 26 -13.71 -39.10 -1.12
N LYS A 27 -12.68 -39.31 -0.28
CA LYS A 27 -12.36 -40.65 0.22
C LYS A 27 -11.79 -40.61 1.63
N ASP A 28 -12.69 -40.51 2.61
CA ASP A 28 -12.37 -40.80 4.01
C ASP A 28 -12.00 -42.28 4.17
N CYS A 29 -10.89 -42.56 4.84
CA CYS A 29 -10.66 -43.86 5.48
C CYS A 29 -9.78 -43.73 6.74
N LYS A 30 -10.48 -43.49 7.86
CA LYS A 30 -10.18 -43.94 9.23
C LYS A 30 -8.73 -44.24 9.65
N LEU A 31 -8.33 -43.49 10.68
CA LEU A 31 -7.81 -44.00 11.96
C LEU A 31 -6.86 -45.21 11.94
N GLN A 32 -5.63 -44.98 12.40
CA GLN A 32 -4.96 -45.93 13.30
C GLN A 32 -4.32 -45.16 14.47
N VAL A 33 -4.55 -45.65 15.68
CA VAL A 33 -4.02 -45.09 16.93
C VAL A 33 -3.16 -46.17 17.59
N CYS A 34 -1.96 -45.82 18.04
CA CYS A 34 -1.17 -46.62 18.98
C CYS A 34 -0.43 -45.67 19.94
N GLU A 35 -0.36 -46.06 21.22
CA GLU A 35 0.24 -45.28 22.30
C GLU A 35 1.64 -45.77 22.68
N ALA A 36 2.50 -44.85 23.09
CA ALA A 36 3.66 -45.09 23.98
C ALA A 36 4.01 -43.74 24.64
N ILE A 37 3.39 -43.36 25.75
CA ILE A 37 3.71 -43.78 27.13
C ILE A 37 5.16 -43.48 27.51
N TYR A 38 5.38 -42.31 28.14
CA TYR A 38 6.33 -42.21 29.25
C TYR A 38 5.93 -41.12 30.25
N ARG A 39 5.72 -41.50 31.52
CA ARG A 39 5.45 -40.57 32.63
C ARG A 39 5.68 -41.27 33.98
N PRO A 40 6.64 -40.85 34.81
CA PRO A 40 6.62 -41.17 36.24
C PRO A 40 5.76 -40.15 37.00
N SER A 41 5.04 -40.62 38.03
CA SER A 41 4.08 -39.85 38.82
C SER A 41 4.49 -39.73 40.30
N ASN A 42 3.73 -38.91 41.06
CA ASN A 42 3.70 -38.76 42.53
C ASN A 42 4.61 -37.67 43.14
N ARG A 43 4.20 -36.92 44.19
CA ARG A 43 2.93 -36.90 44.98
C ARG A 43 2.69 -35.49 45.59
N LEU A 44 1.45 -35.20 46.01
CA LEU A 44 1.01 -34.07 46.86
C LEU A 44 0.99 -34.52 48.35
N PRO A 45 0.55 -33.73 49.40
CA PRO A 45 0.06 -32.33 49.47
C PRO A 45 0.59 -31.46 50.67
N ALA A 46 0.01 -30.25 50.85
CA ALA A 46 -0.50 -29.67 52.13
C ALA A 46 0.08 -28.35 52.75
N ARG A 47 -0.76 -27.29 52.71
CA ARG A 47 -1.15 -26.25 53.73
C ARG A 47 -0.25 -25.84 54.94
N ARG A 48 -0.40 -24.55 55.33
CA ARG A 48 -0.04 -23.83 56.61
C ARG A 48 1.45 -23.39 56.72
N LEU A 49 1.87 -22.34 57.48
CA LEU A 49 1.19 -21.17 58.09
C LEU A 49 2.17 -19.96 58.21
N ILE A 50 1.62 -18.80 58.60
CA ILE A 50 2.21 -17.58 59.21
C ILE A 50 3.48 -17.79 60.07
N SER A 51 4.52 -16.95 59.89
CA SER A 51 5.10 -16.15 61.00
C SER A 51 6.17 -15.11 60.58
N ASN A 52 6.10 -13.96 61.26
CA ASN A 52 7.06 -12.84 61.24
C ASN A 52 8.48 -13.20 61.71
N LEU A 53 9.46 -12.37 61.36
CA LEU A 53 10.43 -11.86 62.33
C LEU A 53 10.96 -10.48 61.90
N ASP A 54 10.83 -9.50 62.80
CA ASP A 54 11.37 -8.13 62.74
C ASP A 54 12.64 -8.05 63.59
N LEU A 55 13.58 -7.15 63.26
CA LEU A 55 14.53 -6.58 64.23
C LEU A 55 15.29 -5.34 63.71
N ARG A 56 14.74 -4.17 64.07
CA ARG A 56 15.37 -2.85 64.27
C ARG A 56 16.92 -2.75 64.36
N GLY A 57 17.45 -1.66 63.77
CA GLY A 57 18.02 -0.55 64.57
C GLY A 57 19.49 -0.15 64.38
N GLY A 58 19.79 1.16 64.49
CA GLY A 58 21.14 1.67 64.83
C GLY A 58 21.77 2.74 63.92
N MET A 59 21.75 3.99 64.37
CA MET A 59 22.73 5.07 64.13
C MET A 59 23.09 5.67 65.51
N PRO A 60 24.09 6.57 65.73
CA PRO A 60 24.89 7.36 64.77
C PRO A 60 26.42 7.55 65.11
N GLU A 61 27.11 8.40 64.32
CA GLU A 61 28.03 9.49 64.78
C GLU A 61 29.58 9.33 64.84
N ALA A 62 30.25 10.51 64.72
CA ALA A 62 31.60 10.93 65.14
C ALA A 62 32.90 10.50 64.41
N ALA A 63 33.28 11.30 63.40
CA ALA A 63 34.54 12.06 63.25
C ALA A 63 35.92 11.53 63.75
N ARG A 64 36.96 11.74 62.90
CA ARG A 64 38.36 12.05 63.32
C ARG A 64 39.06 12.97 62.31
N ILE A 65 40.00 13.78 62.80
CA ILE A 65 40.75 14.82 62.05
C ILE A 65 42.25 14.54 62.13
N ARG A 66 43.01 14.85 61.06
CA ARG A 66 44.43 15.26 61.16
C ARG A 66 44.81 16.16 59.97
N MET A 67 45.85 16.99 60.15
CA MET A 67 46.26 18.08 59.25
C MET A 67 47.69 17.87 58.69
N ASP A 68 48.13 18.84 57.88
CA ASP A 68 49.52 19.20 57.54
C ASP A 68 50.29 18.35 56.50
N ALA A 69 51.13 18.91 55.59
CA ALA A 69 51.27 20.31 55.15
C ALA A 69 52.01 20.48 53.79
N ILE A 70 51.58 21.47 53.00
CA ILE A 70 52.34 22.43 52.15
C ILE A 70 53.68 21.99 51.48
N ARG A 71 53.73 21.93 50.13
CA ARG A 71 54.68 22.77 49.31
C ARG A 71 54.49 22.75 47.77
N SER A 72 54.83 23.91 47.18
CA SER A 72 55.31 24.19 45.80
C SER A 72 54.51 23.79 44.54
N ASN A 73 54.11 24.82 43.80
CA ASN A 73 53.75 24.87 42.36
C ASN A 73 54.92 25.60 41.62
N PRO A 74 55.03 25.71 40.27
CA PRO A 74 54.27 25.08 39.18
C PRO A 74 55.14 24.33 38.15
N ARG A 75 54.52 23.73 37.12
CA ARG A 75 55.21 23.21 35.91
C ARG A 75 54.48 23.57 34.60
N SER A 76 55.30 24.00 33.63
CA SER A 76 55.23 23.85 32.15
C SER A 76 53.87 23.77 31.43
N LEU A 77 53.71 24.59 30.39
CA LEU A 77 52.70 24.40 29.34
C LEU A 77 52.96 23.12 28.53
N VAL A 78 51.92 22.30 28.35
CA VAL A 78 51.73 21.44 27.18
C VAL A 78 50.24 21.52 26.79
N VAL A 79 49.93 21.57 25.49
CA VAL A 79 48.57 21.69 24.97
C VAL A 79 47.82 20.35 25.07
N THR A 80 46.58 20.37 25.55
CA THR A 80 45.68 19.21 25.58
C THR A 80 44.33 19.51 24.95
N HIS A 81 43.86 18.64 24.05
CA HIS A 81 42.50 18.71 23.50
C HIS A 81 41.44 18.39 24.58
N ALA A 82 40.37 19.19 24.65
CA ALA A 82 39.27 18.96 25.55
C ALA A 82 38.21 18.01 24.94
N THR A 83 38.28 16.71 25.28
CA THR A 83 37.20 15.76 24.97
C THR A 83 36.06 15.89 26.00
N SER A 84 34.92 16.43 25.59
CA SER A 84 33.77 16.61 26.49
C SER A 84 32.98 15.30 26.67
N SER A 85 33.10 14.67 27.84
CA SER A 85 32.43 13.41 28.18
C SER A 85 31.00 13.66 28.68
N SER A 86 30.01 13.54 27.79
CA SER A 86 28.59 13.69 28.14
C SER A 86 28.00 12.41 28.75
N ILE A 87 27.23 12.56 29.83
CA ILE A 87 26.66 11.45 30.60
C ILE A 87 25.48 10.83 29.85
N ILE A 88 25.59 9.55 29.49
CA ILE A 88 24.49 8.77 28.89
C ILE A 88 23.50 8.36 29.99
N ARG A 89 22.24 8.78 29.86
CA ARG A 89 21.10 8.21 30.61
C ARG A 89 20.37 7.18 29.73
N PRO A 90 19.97 6.01 30.27
CA PRO A 90 19.17 5.05 29.51
C PRO A 90 17.76 5.62 29.27
N SER A 91 17.39 5.79 28.00
CA SER A 91 16.02 6.17 27.62
C SER A 91 15.08 4.96 27.71
N ARG A 92 13.83 5.18 28.13
CA ARG A 92 12.79 4.15 28.11
C ARG A 92 12.35 3.88 26.67
N ASN A 93 12.80 2.77 26.09
CA ASN A 93 12.29 2.29 24.81
C ASN A 93 10.81 1.91 24.93
N SER A 94 9.97 2.56 24.13
CA SER A 94 8.58 2.18 23.86
C SER A 94 8.47 1.88 22.36
N SER A 95 8.69 0.61 21.99
CA SER A 95 8.74 0.16 20.59
C SER A 95 7.33 0.01 19.99
N VAL A 96 6.79 1.11 19.45
CA VAL A 96 5.66 1.07 18.51
C VAL A 96 6.25 0.91 17.11
N LEU A 97 5.89 -0.18 16.39
CA LEU A 97 6.64 -0.57 15.20
C LEU A 97 5.74 -1.10 14.06
N CYS A 98 5.30 -0.18 13.20
CA CYS A 98 5.09 -0.46 11.78
C CYS A 98 6.28 0.08 10.96
N LYS A 99 7.51 -0.33 11.32
CA LYS A 99 8.67 -0.16 10.43
C LYS A 99 8.66 -1.28 9.39
N ALA A 100 8.47 -0.93 8.12
CA ALA A 100 9.06 -1.71 7.04
C ALA A 100 10.52 -1.25 6.84
N ALA A 101 11.45 -2.20 6.75
CA ALA A 101 12.86 -1.99 6.35
C ALA A 101 13.68 -0.92 7.15
N THR A 102 14.13 -1.29 8.35
CA THR A 102 15.53 -1.03 8.80
C THR A 102 15.94 -2.14 9.76
N ASP A 103 16.92 -2.96 9.34
CA ASP A 103 17.99 -3.61 10.12
C ASP A 103 18.34 -4.99 9.53
N VAL A 104 19.49 -5.06 8.85
CA VAL A 104 20.18 -6.32 8.49
C VAL A 104 21.66 -6.17 8.85
N SER A 105 22.01 -6.58 10.07
CA SER A 105 23.37 -6.91 10.49
C SER A 105 23.23 -8.03 11.53
N GLY A 106 23.97 -9.12 11.34
CA GLY A 106 23.71 -10.37 12.04
C GLY A 106 24.38 -10.48 13.40
N GLU A 107 23.60 -10.39 14.47
CA GLU A 107 23.84 -11.06 15.75
C GLU A 107 22.47 -11.46 16.35
N ILE A 108 22.44 -12.46 17.24
CA ILE A 108 21.18 -13.01 17.80
C ILE A 108 21.07 -12.72 19.30
N PRO A 109 20.27 -11.70 19.72
CA PRO A 109 19.88 -11.53 21.11
C PRO A 109 18.72 -12.49 21.43
N SER A 110 18.91 -13.36 22.43
CA SER A 110 17.89 -14.34 22.85
C SER A 110 16.78 -13.70 23.71
N SER A 111 15.92 -12.87 23.12
CA SER A 111 14.73 -12.32 23.77
C SER A 111 13.48 -12.47 22.89
N ARG A 112 12.38 -12.95 23.48
CA ARG A 112 11.09 -13.03 22.78
C ARG A 112 10.55 -11.60 22.58
N PRO A 113 10.10 -11.20 21.38
CA PRO A 113 9.55 -9.87 21.17
C PRO A 113 8.28 -9.68 22.01
N SER A 114 8.10 -8.48 22.55
CA SER A 114 6.88 -8.09 23.26
C SER A 114 5.67 -8.18 22.33
N GLY A 115 4.66 -8.96 22.71
CA GLY A 115 3.45 -9.09 21.92
C GLY A 115 2.70 -7.76 21.79
N MET A 116 2.33 -7.40 20.56
CA MET A 116 1.60 -6.15 20.25
C MET A 116 0.37 -5.99 21.13
N SER A 117 0.09 -4.75 21.53
CA SER A 117 -1.08 -4.42 22.34
C SER A 117 -2.39 -4.73 21.62
N ASN A 118 -3.47 -4.91 22.39
CA ASN A 118 -4.80 -5.15 21.82
C ASN A 118 -5.26 -4.00 20.91
N TYR A 119 -4.80 -2.77 21.15
CA TYR A 119 -5.12 -1.60 20.34
C TYR A 119 -4.45 -1.65 18.96
N GLU A 120 -3.15 -1.95 18.91
CA GLU A 120 -2.40 -2.09 17.65
C GLU A 120 -2.98 -3.21 16.79
N ARG A 121 -3.32 -4.36 17.39
CA ARG A 121 -3.99 -5.47 16.70
C ARG A 121 -5.34 -5.08 16.09
N ILE A 122 -6.12 -4.24 16.79
CA ILE A 122 -7.40 -3.74 16.27
C ILE A 122 -7.15 -2.83 15.05
N ILE A 123 -6.18 -1.91 15.11
CA ILE A 123 -5.85 -1.03 13.97
C ILE A 123 -5.32 -1.84 12.77
N GLU A 124 -4.42 -2.80 12.98
CA GLU A 124 -3.92 -3.69 11.93
C GLU A 124 -5.06 -4.49 11.29
N THR A 125 -5.96 -5.04 12.10
CA THR A 125 -7.14 -5.78 11.62
C THR A 125 -8.07 -4.87 10.81
N LEU A 126 -8.39 -3.67 11.29
CA LEU A 126 -9.25 -2.72 10.57
C LEU A 126 -8.62 -2.26 9.25
N THR A 127 -7.29 -2.10 9.21
CA THR A 127 -6.54 -1.67 8.02
C THR A 127 -6.38 -2.79 7.00
N THR A 128 -6.09 -4.02 7.43
CA THR A 128 -6.05 -5.18 6.52
C THR A 128 -7.44 -5.56 5.99
N LEU A 129 -8.52 -5.15 6.66
CA LEU A 129 -9.91 -5.27 6.19
C LEU A 129 -10.37 -4.12 5.27
N PHE A 130 -9.50 -3.20 4.81
CA PHE A 130 -9.87 -2.16 3.83
C PHE A 130 -10.70 -2.64 2.62
N PRO A 131 -10.50 -3.86 2.06
CA PRO A 131 -11.29 -4.30 0.90
C PRO A 131 -12.76 -4.54 1.28
N VAL A 132 -13.01 -5.02 2.51
CA VAL A 132 -14.37 -5.23 3.04
C VAL A 132 -15.06 -3.89 3.27
N TRP A 133 -14.34 -2.88 3.77
CA TRP A 133 -14.86 -1.53 3.94
C TRP A 133 -15.21 -0.88 2.59
N VAL A 134 -14.37 -1.04 1.55
CA VAL A 134 -14.67 -0.54 0.19
C VAL A 134 -15.86 -1.26 -0.43
N ILE A 135 -15.98 -2.59 -0.28
CA ILE A 135 -17.17 -3.35 -0.74
C ILE A 135 -18.43 -2.85 -0.03
N LEU A 136 -18.40 -2.71 1.29
CA LEU A 136 -19.53 -2.22 2.07
C LEU A 136 -19.93 -0.79 1.66
N GLY A 137 -18.95 0.11 1.48
CA GLY A 137 -19.17 1.45 0.96
C GLY A 137 -19.77 1.47 -0.45
N THR A 138 -19.35 0.55 -1.31
CA THR A 138 -19.91 0.36 -2.67
C THR A 138 -21.38 -0.07 -2.61
N VAL A 139 -21.72 -1.05 -1.77
CA VAL A 139 -23.10 -1.51 -1.55
C VAL A 139 -23.97 -0.38 -0.99
N ILE A 140 -23.47 0.37 -0.02
CA ILE A 140 -24.17 1.54 0.54
C ILE A 140 -24.39 2.61 -0.55
N GLY A 141 -23.39 2.92 -1.37
CA GLY A 141 -23.51 3.89 -2.45
C GLY A 141 -24.55 3.49 -3.50
N ILE A 142 -24.61 2.22 -3.89
CA ILE A 142 -25.59 1.73 -4.89
C ILE A 142 -27.02 1.76 -4.33
N TYR A 143 -27.25 1.23 -3.13
CA TYR A 143 -28.61 1.02 -2.60
C TYR A 143 -29.14 2.17 -1.73
N LYS A 144 -28.28 3.00 -1.13
CA LYS A 144 -28.62 4.14 -0.27
C LYS A 144 -27.67 5.33 -0.51
N PRO A 145 -27.61 5.89 -1.75
CA PRO A 145 -26.64 6.93 -2.12
C PRO A 145 -26.67 8.15 -1.19
N SER A 146 -27.83 8.54 -0.67
CA SER A 146 -27.99 9.67 0.26
C SER A 146 -27.15 9.56 1.55
N LEU A 147 -26.71 8.36 1.95
CA LEU A 147 -25.81 8.17 3.09
C LEU A 147 -24.34 8.52 2.80
N VAL A 148 -23.98 8.79 1.53
CA VAL A 148 -22.60 9.04 1.08
C VAL A 148 -22.46 10.20 0.09
N THR A 149 -23.54 10.66 -0.56
CA THR A 149 -23.51 11.81 -1.48
C THR A 149 -23.39 13.17 -0.79
N TRP A 150 -23.51 13.24 0.54
CA TRP A 150 -23.23 14.45 1.33
C TRP A 150 -21.74 14.88 1.29
N LEU A 151 -20.85 13.98 0.85
CA LEU A 151 -19.45 14.29 0.60
C LEU A 151 -19.30 15.00 -0.76
N GLU A 152 -19.80 16.23 -0.83
CA GLU A 152 -19.75 17.11 -1.99
C GLU A 152 -18.30 17.45 -2.40
N THR A 153 -18.12 17.95 -3.63
CA THR A 153 -16.82 18.14 -4.29
C THR A 153 -15.75 18.85 -3.45
N ASP A 154 -16.10 19.84 -2.63
CA ASP A 154 -15.11 20.54 -1.79
C ASP A 154 -14.79 19.80 -0.49
N LEU A 155 -15.75 19.10 0.12
CA LEU A 155 -15.45 18.23 1.26
C LEU A 155 -14.73 16.94 0.81
N PHE A 156 -14.99 16.47 -0.41
CA PHE A 156 -14.20 15.44 -1.09
C PHE A 156 -12.77 15.94 -1.37
N THR A 157 -12.61 17.18 -1.82
CA THR A 157 -11.28 17.83 -2.00
C THR A 157 -10.52 17.84 -0.68
N LEU A 158 -11.16 18.29 0.39
CA LEU A 158 -10.56 18.36 1.72
C LEU A 158 -10.24 16.97 2.28
N GLY A 159 -11.13 15.99 2.12
CA GLY A 159 -10.91 14.60 2.52
C GLY A 159 -9.76 13.93 1.76
N LEU A 160 -9.63 14.20 0.45
CA LEU A 160 -8.50 13.73 -0.35
C LEU A 160 -7.19 14.42 0.07
N GLY A 161 -7.24 15.72 0.37
CA GLY A 161 -6.10 16.46 0.93
C GLY A 161 -5.65 15.89 2.27
N PHE A 162 -6.57 15.57 3.19
CA PHE A 162 -6.25 14.87 4.45
C PHE A 162 -5.70 13.46 4.22
N LEU A 163 -6.16 12.74 3.19
CA LEU A 163 -5.60 11.43 2.83
C LEU A 163 -4.17 11.56 2.28
N MET A 164 -3.85 12.62 1.54
CA MET A 164 -2.49 12.88 1.04
C MET A 164 -1.55 13.43 2.11
N LEU A 165 -2.07 14.20 3.08
CA LEU A 165 -1.39 14.58 4.32
C LEU A 165 -1.08 13.34 5.20
N SER A 166 -2.05 12.42 5.31
CA SER A 166 -1.93 11.15 6.04
C SER A 166 -0.74 10.32 5.51
N MET A 167 -0.59 10.19 4.18
CA MET A 167 0.61 9.59 3.58
C MET A 167 1.87 10.39 3.92
N GLY A 168 1.87 11.71 3.74
CA GLY A 168 3.04 12.56 4.01
C GLY A 168 3.58 12.40 5.43
N LEU A 169 2.70 12.29 6.43
CA LEU A 169 3.04 12.06 7.83
C LEU A 169 3.70 10.69 8.12
N THR A 170 3.69 9.76 7.16
CA THR A 170 4.36 8.45 7.26
C THR A 170 5.70 8.37 6.51
N LEU A 171 6.01 9.35 5.66
CA LEU A 171 7.22 9.39 4.84
C LEU A 171 8.37 10.09 5.57
N THR A 172 9.61 9.69 5.25
CA THR A 172 10.84 10.31 5.79
C THR A 172 11.77 10.78 4.67
N PHE A 173 12.70 11.69 4.97
CA PHE A 173 13.73 12.11 4.01
C PHE A 173 14.65 10.97 3.56
N GLU A 174 14.83 9.93 4.38
CA GLU A 174 15.60 8.74 4.02
C GLU A 174 14.89 7.91 2.93
N ASP A 175 13.54 7.92 2.87
CA ASP A 175 12.79 7.27 1.80
C ASP A 175 13.00 7.99 0.45
N PHE A 176 12.95 9.32 0.43
CA PHE A 176 13.35 10.08 -0.77
C PHE A 176 14.81 9.79 -1.18
N ARG A 177 15.71 9.65 -0.19
CA ARG A 177 17.11 9.25 -0.44
C ARG A 177 17.24 7.84 -1.01
N ARG A 178 16.38 6.90 -0.60
CA ARG A 178 16.28 5.55 -1.18
C ARG A 178 15.75 5.54 -2.62
N CYS A 179 14.76 6.39 -2.96
CA CYS A 179 14.33 6.60 -4.36
C CYS A 179 15.52 7.08 -5.23
N MET A 180 16.45 7.87 -4.67
CA MET A 180 17.67 8.32 -5.35
C MET A 180 18.84 7.31 -5.34
N ARG A 181 18.94 6.40 -4.37
CA ARG A 181 19.97 5.32 -4.35
C ARG A 181 19.65 4.16 -5.29
N ASN A 182 18.36 3.82 -5.42
CA ASN A 182 17.87 2.73 -6.29
C ASN A 182 17.06 3.26 -7.49
N PRO A 183 17.61 4.20 -8.30
CA PRO A 183 16.84 4.90 -9.32
C PRO A 183 16.42 3.99 -10.49
N TRP A 184 17.14 2.89 -10.72
CA TRP A 184 16.79 1.93 -11.78
C TRP A 184 15.47 1.21 -11.48
N THR A 185 15.39 0.47 -10.37
CA THR A 185 14.20 -0.34 -10.05
C THR A 185 12.97 0.54 -9.80
N VAL A 186 13.12 1.68 -9.11
CA VAL A 186 12.01 2.64 -8.93
C VAL A 186 11.64 3.34 -10.25
N GLY A 187 12.63 3.73 -11.07
CA GLY A 187 12.41 4.41 -12.35
C GLY A 187 11.71 3.52 -13.39
N VAL A 188 12.09 2.25 -13.50
CA VAL A 188 11.40 1.28 -14.37
C VAL A 188 9.97 1.03 -13.87
N GLY A 189 9.75 0.95 -12.55
CA GLY A 189 8.41 0.86 -11.97
C GLY A 189 7.53 2.08 -12.29
N PHE A 190 8.05 3.29 -12.08
CA PHE A 190 7.39 4.56 -12.41
C PHE A 190 7.05 4.64 -13.91
N LEU A 191 7.99 4.27 -14.77
CA LEU A 191 7.80 4.29 -16.23
C LEU A 191 6.79 3.22 -16.68
N ALA A 192 6.81 2.02 -16.08
CA ALA A 192 5.81 0.99 -16.32
C ALA A 192 4.40 1.49 -15.98
N GLN A 193 4.22 2.11 -14.80
CA GLN A 193 2.95 2.69 -14.38
C GLN A 193 2.44 3.76 -15.37
N TYR A 194 3.29 4.72 -15.76
CA TYR A 194 2.91 5.84 -16.63
C TYR A 194 2.93 5.54 -18.14
N LEU A 195 3.42 4.39 -18.59
CA LEU A 195 3.25 3.92 -19.96
C LEU A 195 2.12 2.89 -20.08
N ILE A 196 2.19 1.79 -19.33
CA ILE A 196 1.29 0.63 -19.51
C ILE A 196 -0.17 1.05 -19.33
N LYS A 197 -0.51 1.67 -18.19
CA LYS A 197 -1.90 1.92 -17.85
C LYS A 197 -2.54 3.05 -18.67
N PRO A 198 -1.88 4.19 -18.95
CA PRO A 198 -2.38 5.20 -19.88
C PRO A 198 -2.62 4.68 -21.30
N LEU A 199 -1.69 3.87 -21.84
CA LEU A 199 -1.86 3.26 -23.16
C LEU A 199 -3.00 2.23 -23.16
N LEU A 200 -3.14 1.40 -22.11
CA LEU A 200 -4.30 0.53 -21.94
C LEU A 200 -5.62 1.32 -21.87
N GLY A 201 -5.67 2.41 -21.11
CA GLY A 201 -6.87 3.26 -20.97
C GLY A 201 -7.32 3.82 -22.32
N PHE A 202 -6.38 4.32 -23.12
CA PHE A 202 -6.64 4.78 -24.48
C PHE A 202 -7.08 3.62 -25.41
N VAL A 203 -6.33 2.51 -25.48
CA VAL A 203 -6.63 1.38 -26.37
C VAL A 203 -7.98 0.75 -26.03
N ILE A 204 -8.30 0.56 -24.75
CA ILE A 204 -9.59 0.01 -24.30
C ILE A 204 -10.73 0.98 -24.65
N ALA A 205 -10.55 2.29 -24.43
CA ALA A 205 -11.56 3.28 -24.78
C ALA A 205 -11.89 3.29 -26.28
N MET A 206 -10.87 3.22 -27.15
CA MET A 206 -11.03 3.25 -28.60
C MET A 206 -11.58 1.92 -29.15
N THR A 207 -11.05 0.78 -28.69
CA THR A 207 -11.49 -0.55 -29.17
C THR A 207 -12.92 -0.90 -28.78
N LEU A 208 -13.34 -0.51 -27.56
CA LEU A 208 -14.72 -0.66 -27.09
C LEU A 208 -15.64 0.48 -27.55
N LYS A 209 -15.13 1.45 -28.33
CA LYS A 209 -15.87 2.59 -28.89
C LYS A 209 -16.68 3.37 -27.84
N LEU A 210 -16.07 3.64 -26.69
CA LEU A 210 -16.71 4.39 -25.61
C LEU A 210 -17.05 5.81 -26.08
N SER A 211 -18.13 6.39 -25.54
CA SER A 211 -18.46 7.79 -25.80
C SER A 211 -17.34 8.71 -25.31
N ALA A 212 -17.12 9.84 -25.98
CA ALA A 212 -16.00 10.75 -25.68
C ALA A 212 -15.85 11.11 -24.17
N PRO A 213 -16.93 11.34 -23.39
CA PRO A 213 -16.82 11.52 -21.94
C PRO A 213 -16.31 10.28 -21.19
N LEU A 214 -16.85 9.10 -21.47
CA LEU A 214 -16.43 7.85 -20.81
C LEU A 214 -15.01 7.44 -21.21
N ALA A 215 -14.65 7.64 -22.48
CA ALA A 215 -13.29 7.47 -22.97
C ALA A 215 -12.31 8.41 -22.25
N THR A 216 -12.66 9.70 -22.12
CA THR A 216 -11.87 10.69 -21.39
C THR A 216 -11.71 10.31 -19.92
N GLY A 217 -12.77 9.86 -19.25
CA GLY A 217 -12.71 9.43 -17.85
C GLY A 217 -11.82 8.20 -17.65
N LEU A 218 -11.90 7.22 -18.56
CA LEU A 218 -11.06 6.01 -18.52
C LEU A 218 -9.58 6.35 -18.73
N ILE A 219 -9.29 7.30 -19.63
CA ILE A 219 -7.94 7.82 -19.84
C ILE A 219 -7.47 8.59 -18.59
N LEU A 220 -8.24 9.55 -18.08
CA LEU A 220 -7.89 10.37 -16.91
C LEU A 220 -7.57 9.52 -15.67
N VAL A 221 -8.39 8.52 -15.36
CA VAL A 221 -8.11 7.64 -14.21
C VAL A 221 -6.89 6.75 -14.45
N SER A 222 -6.63 6.36 -15.71
CA SER A 222 -5.43 5.59 -16.08
C SER A 222 -4.13 6.40 -16.01
N CYS A 223 -4.21 7.73 -16.11
CA CYS A 223 -3.10 8.67 -15.99
C CYS A 223 -2.75 9.06 -14.54
N CYS A 224 -3.46 8.54 -13.53
CA CYS A 224 -3.27 8.92 -12.13
C CYS A 224 -2.01 8.29 -11.48
N PRO A 225 -1.48 8.87 -10.38
CA PRO A 225 -0.40 8.28 -9.58
C PRO A 225 -0.85 7.03 -8.81
N GLY A 226 0.08 6.36 -8.13
CA GLY A 226 -0.20 5.20 -7.26
C GLY A 226 -1.25 5.52 -6.19
N GLY A 227 -2.10 4.55 -5.85
CA GLY A 227 -3.16 4.71 -4.87
C GLY A 227 -2.83 3.96 -3.58
N GLN A 228 -2.70 4.67 -2.45
CA GLN A 228 -2.15 4.23 -1.15
C GLN A 228 -2.50 2.79 -0.66
N ALA A 229 -3.66 2.26 -1.06
CA ALA A 229 -4.03 0.86 -0.82
C ALA A 229 -3.07 -0.17 -1.48
N SER A 230 -2.29 0.24 -2.48
CA SER A 230 -1.22 -0.53 -3.12
C SER A 230 -0.20 -1.02 -2.10
N ASN A 231 0.28 -0.15 -1.21
CA ASN A 231 1.24 -0.49 -0.16
C ASN A 231 0.76 -1.65 0.74
N VAL A 232 -0.54 -1.64 1.09
CA VAL A 232 -1.17 -2.68 1.92
C VAL A 232 -1.34 -3.98 1.12
N ALA A 233 -1.76 -3.89 -0.15
CA ALA A 233 -1.84 -5.04 -1.05
C ALA A 233 -0.46 -5.67 -1.30
N THR A 234 0.60 -4.86 -1.49
CA THR A 234 1.98 -5.31 -1.64
C THR A 234 2.45 -6.06 -0.41
N TYR A 235 2.23 -5.53 0.80
CA TYR A 235 2.52 -6.22 2.06
C TYR A 235 1.83 -7.58 2.16
N ILE A 236 0.52 -7.63 1.90
CA ILE A 236 -0.27 -8.88 1.92
C ILE A 236 0.25 -9.89 0.87
N SER A 237 0.65 -9.42 -0.32
CA SER A 237 1.18 -10.25 -1.41
C SER A 237 2.58 -10.83 -1.18
N LYS A 238 3.28 -10.37 -0.13
CA LYS A 238 4.73 -10.57 0.09
C LYS A 238 5.61 -9.95 -1.00
N GLY A 239 5.17 -8.84 -1.59
CA GLY A 239 6.02 -8.03 -2.47
C GLY A 239 6.92 -7.09 -1.67
N ASN A 240 7.84 -6.40 -2.36
CA ASN A 240 8.69 -5.39 -1.76
C ASN A 240 7.89 -4.13 -1.41
N VAL A 241 7.57 -3.96 -0.12
CA VAL A 241 6.80 -2.82 0.41
C VAL A 241 7.56 -1.50 0.30
N ALA A 242 8.88 -1.51 0.50
CA ALA A 242 9.70 -0.30 0.37
C ALA A 242 9.64 0.23 -1.08
N LEU A 243 9.81 -0.65 -2.07
CA LEU A 243 9.62 -0.29 -3.48
C LEU A 243 8.20 0.26 -3.74
N SER A 244 7.15 -0.31 -3.15
CA SER A 244 5.77 0.18 -3.28
C SER A 244 5.65 1.63 -2.80
N VAL A 245 6.14 1.92 -1.59
CA VAL A 245 6.11 3.27 -1.00
C VAL A 245 6.90 4.26 -1.85
N LEU A 246 8.04 3.85 -2.41
CA LEU A 246 8.87 4.71 -3.27
C LEU A 246 8.26 4.93 -4.65
N MET A 247 7.64 3.92 -5.25
CA MET A 247 6.89 4.05 -6.51
C MET A 247 5.65 4.94 -6.34
N THR A 248 4.85 4.73 -5.30
CA THR A 248 3.71 5.59 -4.97
C THR A 248 4.18 7.01 -4.66
N THR A 249 5.25 7.23 -3.88
CA THR A 249 5.77 8.57 -3.57
C THR A 249 6.32 9.28 -4.81
N CYS A 250 7.24 8.64 -5.53
CA CYS A 250 7.89 9.26 -6.69
C CYS A 250 6.89 9.42 -7.88
N SER A 251 5.84 8.58 -8.00
CA SER A 251 4.70 8.84 -8.91
C SER A 251 3.74 9.93 -8.41
N THR A 252 3.48 10.03 -7.11
CA THR A 252 2.66 11.10 -6.50
C THR A 252 3.25 12.49 -6.76
N VAL A 253 4.59 12.63 -6.70
CA VAL A 253 5.29 13.86 -7.09
C VAL A 253 5.20 14.09 -8.61
N GLY A 254 5.46 13.04 -9.42
CA GLY A 254 5.36 13.11 -10.88
C GLY A 254 3.95 13.43 -11.42
N ALA A 255 2.91 13.18 -10.63
CA ALA A 255 1.51 13.33 -10.99
C ALA A 255 1.15 14.72 -11.56
N ILE A 256 1.78 15.79 -11.07
CA ILE A 256 1.53 17.18 -11.49
C ILE A 256 1.85 17.38 -12.97
N ILE A 257 2.86 16.68 -13.49
CA ILE A 257 3.30 16.77 -14.88
C ILE A 257 2.67 15.63 -15.69
N MET A 258 2.75 14.40 -15.18
CA MET A 258 2.34 13.22 -15.95
C MET A 258 0.81 13.12 -16.12
N THR A 259 0.00 13.39 -15.09
CA THR A 259 -1.46 13.26 -15.18
C THR A 259 -2.04 14.23 -16.22
N PRO A 260 -1.70 15.53 -16.22
CA PRO A 260 -2.23 16.47 -17.21
C PRO A 260 -1.64 16.27 -18.60
N LEU A 261 -0.33 15.99 -18.71
CA LEU A 261 0.33 15.78 -20.00
C LEU A 261 -0.26 14.57 -20.74
N LEU A 262 -0.37 13.42 -20.08
CA LEU A 262 -0.90 12.21 -20.69
C LEU A 262 -2.40 12.32 -20.97
N THR A 263 -3.17 12.94 -20.07
CA THR A 263 -4.61 13.20 -20.32
C THR A 263 -4.80 14.14 -21.51
N LYS A 264 -4.00 15.21 -21.62
CA LYS A 264 -4.05 16.14 -22.76
C LYS A 264 -3.65 15.47 -24.07
N LEU A 265 -2.62 14.62 -24.06
CA LEU A 265 -2.12 13.90 -25.22
C LEU A 265 -3.11 12.85 -25.73
N LEU A 266 -3.69 12.05 -24.83
CA LEU A 266 -4.52 10.90 -25.19
C LEU A 266 -6.00 11.27 -25.36
N ALA A 267 -6.57 12.09 -24.46
CA ALA A 267 -7.98 12.48 -24.47
C ALA A 267 -8.27 13.88 -25.05
N GLY A 268 -7.25 14.71 -25.29
CA GLY A 268 -7.43 16.07 -25.84
C GLY A 268 -8.00 16.12 -27.27
N GLN A 269 -8.03 14.98 -27.98
CA GLN A 269 -8.72 14.78 -29.26
C GLN A 269 -10.22 14.42 -29.11
N LEU A 270 -10.65 14.06 -27.89
CA LEU A 270 -12.01 13.60 -27.59
C LEU A 270 -12.85 14.72 -26.99
N VAL A 271 -12.25 15.49 -26.08
CA VAL A 271 -12.84 16.68 -25.44
C VAL A 271 -11.77 17.75 -25.17
N PRO A 272 -12.12 19.02 -24.97
CA PRO A 272 -11.19 20.03 -24.49
C PRO A 272 -10.67 19.67 -23.08
N VAL A 273 -9.37 19.35 -22.99
CA VAL A 273 -8.66 19.14 -21.72
C VAL A 273 -7.89 20.42 -21.35
N ASP A 274 -8.15 20.99 -20.17
CA ASP A 274 -7.26 21.99 -19.57
C ASP A 274 -6.14 21.31 -18.78
N ALA A 275 -4.94 21.29 -19.36
CA ALA A 275 -3.76 20.74 -18.70
C ALA A 275 -3.25 21.62 -17.55
N ALA A 276 -3.49 22.93 -17.57
CA ALA A 276 -3.02 23.86 -16.54
C ALA A 276 -3.89 23.75 -15.27
N GLY A 277 -5.22 23.77 -15.41
CA GLY A 277 -6.16 23.53 -14.31
C GLY A 277 -5.96 22.16 -13.65
N LEU A 278 -5.76 21.11 -14.44
CA LEU A 278 -5.43 19.77 -13.95
C LEU A 278 -4.10 19.75 -13.17
N ALA A 279 -3.06 20.42 -13.67
CA ALA A 279 -1.76 20.52 -12.99
C ALA A 279 -1.88 21.27 -11.65
N ILE A 280 -2.52 22.44 -11.66
CA ILE A 280 -2.73 23.29 -10.46
C ILE A 280 -3.55 22.52 -9.41
N SER A 281 -4.63 21.85 -9.80
CA SER A 281 -5.46 21.07 -8.88
C SER A 281 -4.71 19.87 -8.31
N THR A 282 -3.90 19.18 -9.13
CA THR A 282 -3.05 18.08 -8.66
C THR A 282 -2.00 18.59 -7.67
N PHE A 283 -1.34 19.71 -7.95
CA PHE A 283 -0.39 20.34 -7.04
C PHE A 283 -1.03 20.72 -5.69
N GLN A 284 -2.20 21.39 -5.73
CA GLN A 284 -2.90 21.88 -4.53
C GLN A 284 -3.47 20.76 -3.66
N VAL A 285 -4.03 19.70 -4.26
CA VAL A 285 -4.74 18.64 -3.51
C VAL A 285 -3.83 17.46 -3.14
N VAL A 286 -2.75 17.25 -3.89
CA VAL A 286 -1.83 16.12 -3.70
C VAL A 286 -0.51 16.57 -3.11
N LEU A 287 0.29 17.34 -3.85
CA LEU A 287 1.66 17.64 -3.41
C LEU A 287 1.70 18.54 -2.17
N VAL A 288 0.90 19.61 -2.12
CA VAL A 288 0.93 20.54 -0.97
C VAL A 288 0.61 19.81 0.36
N PRO A 289 -0.47 19.02 0.50
CA PRO A 289 -0.71 18.25 1.72
C PRO A 289 0.37 17.19 2.01
N THR A 290 0.88 16.46 1.01
CA THR A 290 1.94 15.47 1.23
C THR A 290 3.24 16.12 1.70
N VAL A 291 3.66 17.25 1.11
CA VAL A 291 4.85 18.01 1.54
C VAL A 291 4.67 18.55 2.96
N ILE A 292 3.49 19.09 3.30
CA ILE A 292 3.18 19.51 4.68
C ILE A 292 3.32 18.33 5.65
N GLY A 293 2.88 17.13 5.27
CA GLY A 293 3.03 15.92 6.08
C GLY A 293 4.49 15.50 6.29
N VAL A 294 5.30 15.49 5.22
CA VAL A 294 6.74 15.16 5.29
C VAL A 294 7.49 16.14 6.18
N LEU A 295 7.27 17.44 5.98
CA LEU A 295 7.92 18.49 6.77
C LEU A 295 7.44 18.48 8.24
N ALA A 296 6.17 18.15 8.48
CA ALA A 296 5.67 17.98 9.84
C ALA A 296 6.31 16.78 10.55
N ASN A 297 6.59 15.69 9.83
CA ASN A 297 7.25 14.50 10.37
C ASN A 297 8.72 14.79 10.74
N GLU A 298 9.44 15.50 9.87
CA GLU A 298 10.85 15.86 10.10
C GLU A 298 11.02 16.90 11.21
N PHE A 299 10.24 17.99 11.21
CA PHE A 299 10.42 19.09 12.16
C PHE A 299 9.68 18.90 13.50
N PHE A 300 8.62 18.08 13.54
CA PHE A 300 7.84 17.82 14.75
C PHE A 300 7.70 16.32 15.09
N PRO A 301 8.78 15.52 15.12
CA PRO A 301 8.68 14.07 15.29
C PRO A 301 8.04 13.65 16.63
N LYS A 302 8.15 14.48 17.68
CA LYS A 302 7.48 14.27 18.99
C LYS A 302 5.94 14.43 18.96
N PHE A 303 5.42 15.04 17.90
CA PHE A 303 3.99 15.21 17.62
C PHE A 303 3.53 14.12 16.65
N THR A 304 4.21 13.95 15.51
CA THR A 304 3.82 12.94 14.50
C THR A 304 3.93 11.51 15.03
N SER A 305 4.95 11.15 15.82
CA SER A 305 5.05 9.82 16.46
C SER A 305 3.88 9.43 17.37
N LYS A 306 3.05 10.39 17.82
CA LYS A 306 1.81 10.11 18.56
C LYS A 306 0.61 9.89 17.64
N ILE A 307 0.64 10.50 16.46
CA ILE A 307 -0.48 10.54 15.50
C ILE A 307 -0.33 9.42 14.47
N ILE A 308 0.90 9.07 14.09
CA ILE A 308 1.22 8.02 13.11
C ILE A 308 0.63 6.65 13.49
N THR A 309 0.39 6.40 14.77
CA THR A 309 -0.32 5.22 15.28
C THR A 309 -1.80 5.16 14.87
N VAL A 310 -2.47 6.33 14.72
CA VAL A 310 -3.88 6.43 14.29
C VAL A 310 -4.03 6.82 12.82
N THR A 311 -2.98 7.34 12.18
CA THR A 311 -2.93 7.70 10.75
C THR A 311 -3.44 6.57 9.82
N PRO A 312 -3.08 5.27 10.00
CA PRO A 312 -3.65 4.17 9.20
C PRO A 312 -5.17 4.06 9.30
N LEU A 313 -5.74 4.21 10.50
CA LEU A 313 -7.19 4.14 10.71
C LEU A 313 -7.91 5.34 10.06
N ILE A 314 -7.34 6.55 10.18
CA ILE A 314 -7.82 7.75 9.49
C ILE A 314 -7.77 7.55 7.97
N GLY A 315 -6.66 7.00 7.46
CA GLY A 315 -6.50 6.66 6.04
C GLY A 315 -7.54 5.68 5.52
N VAL A 316 -7.88 4.63 6.29
CA VAL A 316 -8.92 3.65 5.94
C VAL A 316 -10.31 4.27 5.95
N ILE A 317 -10.64 5.12 6.93
CA ILE A 317 -11.93 5.82 7.01
C ILE A 317 -12.08 6.79 5.83
N LEU A 318 -11.09 7.65 5.59
CA LEU A 318 -11.09 8.59 4.47
C LEU A 318 -11.14 7.86 3.13
N THR A 319 -10.34 6.81 2.94
CA THR A 319 -10.39 5.97 1.73
C THR A 319 -11.80 5.40 1.54
N THR A 320 -12.42 4.83 2.58
CA THR A 320 -13.77 4.25 2.49
C THR A 320 -14.82 5.29 2.08
N LEU A 321 -14.78 6.50 2.64
CA LEU A 321 -15.69 7.59 2.28
C LEU A 321 -15.46 8.10 0.85
N LEU A 322 -14.19 8.33 0.46
CA LEU A 322 -13.78 8.73 -0.89
C LEU A 322 -14.00 7.62 -1.93
N CYS A 323 -14.20 6.37 -1.51
CA CYS A 323 -14.59 5.25 -2.36
C CYS A 323 -16.13 5.13 -2.50
N ALA A 324 -16.87 5.34 -1.40
CA ALA A 324 -18.32 5.18 -1.38
C ALA A 324 -19.07 6.34 -2.03
N SER A 325 -18.63 7.59 -1.81
CA SER A 325 -19.32 8.77 -2.35
C SER A 325 -19.36 8.80 -3.89
N PRO A 326 -18.27 8.54 -4.63
CA PRO A 326 -18.31 8.48 -6.10
C PRO A 326 -19.34 7.47 -6.62
N ILE A 327 -19.39 6.28 -6.02
CA ILE A 327 -20.36 5.24 -6.36
C ILE A 327 -21.80 5.70 -6.07
N GLY A 328 -22.03 6.42 -4.97
CA GLY A 328 -23.33 7.05 -4.69
C GLY A 328 -23.72 8.09 -5.74
N GLN A 329 -22.80 9.00 -6.07
CA GLN A 329 -22.99 10.09 -7.04
C GLN A 329 -23.29 9.58 -8.46
N VAL A 330 -22.79 8.40 -8.84
CA VAL A 330 -23.07 7.77 -10.15
C VAL A 330 -24.02 6.58 -10.09
N SER A 331 -24.67 6.34 -8.95
CA SER A 331 -25.38 5.08 -8.67
C SER A 331 -26.51 4.77 -9.66
N ASP A 332 -27.24 5.77 -10.15
CA ASP A 332 -28.34 5.57 -11.10
C ASP A 332 -27.84 5.27 -12.52
N VAL A 333 -26.72 5.88 -12.91
CA VAL A 333 -26.00 5.56 -14.17
C VAL A 333 -25.49 4.10 -14.12
N LEU A 334 -25.03 3.63 -12.96
CA LEU A 334 -24.63 2.23 -12.75
C LEU A 334 -25.83 1.26 -12.73
N LYS A 335 -26.99 1.65 -12.19
CA LYS A 335 -28.22 0.83 -12.25
C LYS A 335 -28.70 0.68 -13.69
N ALA A 336 -28.60 1.73 -14.51
CA ALA A 336 -29.06 1.72 -15.89
C ALA A 336 -28.08 1.04 -16.87
N GLN A 337 -26.77 1.23 -16.70
CA GLN A 337 -25.74 0.86 -17.70
C GLN A 337 -24.55 0.09 -17.11
N GLY A 338 -24.64 -0.40 -15.88
CA GLY A 338 -23.51 -0.94 -15.10
C GLY A 338 -22.62 -1.94 -15.83
N ALA A 339 -23.17 -2.90 -16.57
CA ALA A 339 -22.38 -3.88 -17.31
C ALA A 339 -21.47 -3.24 -18.40
N GLN A 340 -21.95 -2.21 -19.08
CA GLN A 340 -21.20 -1.48 -20.12
C GLN A 340 -20.13 -0.55 -19.52
N LEU A 341 -20.30 -0.14 -18.26
CA LEU A 341 -19.40 0.78 -17.55
C LEU A 341 -18.33 0.04 -16.72
N ILE A 342 -18.70 -1.09 -16.13
CA ILE A 342 -17.81 -1.93 -15.31
C ILE A 342 -16.82 -2.69 -16.19
N MET A 343 -17.25 -3.23 -17.35
CA MET A 343 -16.38 -4.08 -18.18
C MET A 343 -15.11 -3.37 -18.70
N PRO A 344 -15.15 -2.14 -19.27
CA PRO A 344 -13.94 -1.43 -19.70
C PRO A 344 -12.96 -1.14 -18.55
N VAL A 345 -13.49 -0.78 -17.38
CA VAL A 345 -12.69 -0.42 -16.21
C VAL A 345 -12.08 -1.67 -15.57
N ALA A 346 -12.86 -2.74 -15.41
CA ALA A 346 -12.37 -4.02 -14.93
C ALA A 346 -11.27 -4.59 -15.84
N LEU A 347 -11.44 -4.48 -17.18
CA LEU A 347 -10.43 -4.84 -18.15
C LEU A 347 -9.16 -3.99 -18.01
N LEU A 348 -9.27 -2.68 -17.82
CA LEU A 348 -8.14 -1.78 -17.59
C LEU A 348 -7.30 -2.21 -16.38
N HIS A 349 -7.93 -2.49 -15.22
CA HIS A 349 -7.18 -2.95 -14.05
C HIS A 349 -6.60 -4.34 -14.25
N ALA A 350 -7.39 -5.30 -14.75
CA ALA A 350 -6.92 -6.68 -14.98
C ALA A 350 -5.72 -6.72 -15.93
N ALA A 351 -5.75 -5.96 -17.03
CA ALA A 351 -4.65 -5.83 -17.97
C ALA A 351 -3.45 -5.09 -17.34
N ALA A 352 -3.66 -4.05 -16.53
CA ALA A 352 -2.58 -3.32 -15.88
C ALA A 352 -1.85 -4.16 -14.80
N PHE A 353 -2.59 -4.94 -13.99
CA PHE A 353 -1.99 -5.94 -13.10
C PHE A 353 -1.21 -6.98 -13.91
N ALA A 354 -1.83 -7.59 -14.92
CA ALA A 354 -1.20 -8.65 -15.71
C ALA A 354 0.07 -8.17 -16.44
N LEU A 355 0.02 -7.06 -17.17
CA LEU A 355 1.19 -6.52 -17.87
C LEU A 355 2.24 -5.99 -16.91
N GLY A 356 1.84 -5.36 -15.79
CA GLY A 356 2.77 -4.93 -14.74
C GLY A 356 3.57 -6.11 -14.15
N TYR A 357 2.93 -7.26 -13.91
CA TYR A 357 3.61 -8.48 -13.51
C TYR A 357 4.50 -9.04 -14.63
N TRP A 358 3.92 -9.35 -15.80
CA TRP A 358 4.64 -10.08 -16.85
C TRP A 358 5.80 -9.30 -17.46
N LEU A 359 5.70 -7.98 -17.61
CA LEU A 359 6.80 -7.16 -18.15
C LEU A 359 7.92 -6.94 -17.13
N SER A 360 7.59 -6.78 -15.84
CA SER A 360 8.63 -6.68 -14.80
C SER A 360 9.35 -8.02 -14.59
N LYS A 361 8.65 -9.16 -14.71
CA LYS A 361 9.21 -10.51 -14.55
C LYS A 361 10.28 -10.87 -15.59
N LEU A 362 10.41 -10.11 -16.67
CA LEU A 362 11.51 -10.25 -17.64
C LEU A 362 12.86 -9.75 -17.12
N SER A 363 12.86 -8.87 -16.10
CA SER A 363 14.06 -8.15 -15.61
C SER A 363 14.30 -8.31 -14.10
N PHE A 364 13.26 -8.66 -13.34
CA PHE A 364 13.21 -8.57 -11.88
C PHE A 364 12.70 -9.86 -11.21
N GLY A 365 12.98 -9.99 -9.91
CA GLY A 365 12.51 -11.06 -9.05
C GLY A 365 11.00 -11.03 -8.81
N GLU A 366 10.47 -12.14 -8.28
CA GLU A 366 9.08 -12.31 -7.90
C GLU A 366 8.59 -11.22 -6.94
N SER A 367 9.34 -10.92 -5.88
CA SER A 367 8.97 -9.89 -4.89
C SER A 367 8.78 -8.50 -5.55
N THR A 368 9.70 -8.13 -6.43
CA THR A 368 9.69 -6.89 -7.22
C THR A 368 8.56 -6.87 -8.25
N SER A 369 8.33 -7.98 -8.96
CA SER A 369 7.26 -8.10 -9.96
C SER A 369 5.87 -8.03 -9.34
N ARG A 370 5.68 -8.56 -8.13
CA ARG A 370 4.43 -8.42 -7.36
C ARG A 370 4.16 -6.94 -7.04
N THR A 371 5.16 -6.20 -6.56
CA THR A 371 5.05 -4.76 -6.31
C THR A 371 4.70 -3.97 -7.57
N ILE A 372 5.47 -4.13 -8.65
CA ILE A 372 5.24 -3.36 -9.89
C ILE A 372 3.86 -3.67 -10.48
N SER A 373 3.41 -4.93 -10.43
CA SER A 373 2.03 -5.30 -10.78
C SER A 373 0.98 -4.55 -9.97
N ILE A 374 1.14 -4.48 -8.64
CA ILE A 374 0.16 -3.88 -7.73
C ILE A 374 0.10 -2.37 -7.92
N GLU A 375 1.24 -1.69 -7.99
CA GLU A 375 1.33 -0.24 -8.27
C GLU A 375 0.76 0.12 -9.67
N CYS A 376 1.01 -0.71 -10.70
CA CYS A 376 0.41 -0.50 -12.02
C CYS A 376 -1.13 -0.64 -11.98
N GLY A 377 -1.66 -1.64 -11.29
CA GLY A 377 -3.11 -1.84 -11.21
C GLY A 377 -3.84 -0.81 -10.33
N MET A 378 -3.27 -0.48 -9.16
CA MET A 378 -3.88 0.33 -8.10
C MET A 378 -3.38 1.79 -8.12
N GLN A 379 -4.12 2.65 -8.81
CA GLN A 379 -3.87 4.10 -8.88
C GLN A 379 -4.87 4.90 -8.01
N SER A 380 -4.61 6.18 -7.80
CA SER A 380 -5.48 7.09 -7.04
C SER A 380 -6.78 7.43 -7.78
N SER A 381 -7.73 6.49 -7.78
CA SER A 381 -9.05 6.67 -8.40
C SER A 381 -9.85 7.84 -7.81
N ALA A 382 -9.63 8.16 -6.54
CA ALA A 382 -10.21 9.34 -5.90
C ALA A 382 -9.70 10.67 -6.51
N LEU A 383 -8.41 10.75 -6.87
CA LEU A 383 -7.88 11.89 -7.62
C LEU A 383 -8.51 11.96 -9.01
N GLY A 384 -8.57 10.84 -9.73
CA GLY A 384 -9.22 10.77 -11.04
C GLY A 384 -10.70 11.17 -11.02
N PHE A 385 -11.41 10.93 -9.91
CA PHE A 385 -12.80 11.37 -9.71
C PHE A 385 -12.87 12.88 -9.46
N LEU A 386 -12.04 13.42 -8.56
CA LEU A 386 -12.02 14.85 -8.27
C LEU A 386 -11.60 15.69 -9.48
N LEU A 387 -10.58 15.25 -10.22
CA LEU A 387 -10.13 15.93 -11.43
C LEU A 387 -11.20 15.89 -12.53
N ALA A 388 -11.95 14.79 -12.66
CA ALA A 388 -13.11 14.73 -13.55
C ALA A 388 -14.16 15.79 -13.17
N GLN A 389 -14.59 15.81 -11.91
CA GLN A 389 -15.62 16.72 -11.40
C GLN A 389 -15.21 18.21 -11.45
N LYS A 390 -13.91 18.53 -11.35
CA LYS A 390 -13.43 19.93 -11.37
C LYS A 390 -13.07 20.48 -12.76
N HIS A 391 -12.72 19.63 -13.73
CA HIS A 391 -12.15 20.09 -15.03
C HIS A 391 -12.99 19.72 -16.26
N PHE A 392 -14.07 18.95 -16.10
CA PHE A 392 -14.90 18.51 -17.22
C PHE A 392 -16.38 18.79 -16.95
N THR A 393 -17.04 19.46 -17.89
CA THR A 393 -18.46 19.87 -17.77
C THR A 393 -19.45 18.71 -17.89
N ASN A 394 -19.01 17.53 -18.34
CA ASN A 394 -19.85 16.35 -18.50
C ASN A 394 -19.59 15.35 -17.35
N PRO A 395 -20.56 15.09 -16.46
CA PRO A 395 -20.36 14.24 -15.28
C PRO A 395 -20.05 12.77 -15.63
N LEU A 396 -20.30 12.33 -16.87
CA LEU A 396 -19.91 10.98 -17.31
C LEU A 396 -18.38 10.79 -17.32
N VAL A 397 -17.57 11.86 -17.36
CA VAL A 397 -16.11 11.77 -17.22
C VAL A 397 -15.70 11.24 -15.83
N ALA A 398 -16.53 11.44 -14.80
CA ALA A 398 -16.26 10.96 -13.45
C ALA A 398 -16.63 9.48 -13.22
N VAL A 399 -17.49 8.90 -14.09
CA VAL A 399 -18.02 7.53 -13.93
C VAL A 399 -16.92 6.46 -13.97
N PRO A 400 -15.96 6.47 -14.91
CA PRO A 400 -14.87 5.48 -14.90
C PRO A 400 -14.01 5.56 -13.64
N SER A 401 -13.77 6.76 -13.11
CA SER A 401 -13.03 6.96 -11.85
C SER A 401 -13.78 6.41 -10.64
N ALA A 402 -15.11 6.60 -10.58
CA ALA A 402 -15.96 6.02 -9.54
C ALA A 402 -15.96 4.48 -9.58
N VAL A 403 -16.02 3.88 -10.77
CA VAL A 403 -15.98 2.41 -10.95
C VAL A 403 -14.58 1.85 -10.68
N SER A 404 -13.53 2.58 -11.03
CA SER A 404 -12.11 2.21 -10.88
C SER A 404 -11.75 1.89 -9.43
N VAL A 405 -12.33 2.63 -8.47
CA VAL A 405 -12.28 2.33 -7.04
C VAL A 405 -12.59 0.87 -6.73
N VAL A 406 -13.70 0.36 -7.24
CA VAL A 406 -14.22 -0.99 -6.90
C VAL A 406 -13.38 -2.05 -7.61
N CYS A 407 -13.11 -1.84 -8.90
CA CYS A 407 -12.33 -2.75 -9.72
C CYS A 407 -10.88 -2.91 -9.21
N MET A 408 -10.21 -1.82 -8.83
CA MET A 408 -8.85 -1.88 -8.29
C MET A 408 -8.81 -2.51 -6.90
N ALA A 409 -9.79 -2.21 -6.03
CA ALA A 409 -9.82 -2.74 -4.67
C ALA A 409 -10.08 -4.24 -4.68
N LEU A 410 -11.06 -4.72 -5.46
CA LEU A 410 -11.32 -6.15 -5.63
C LEU A 410 -10.14 -6.87 -6.28
N GLY A 411 -9.65 -6.36 -7.43
CA GLY A 411 -8.57 -6.99 -8.19
C GLY A 411 -7.27 -7.07 -7.39
N GLY A 412 -6.83 -5.95 -6.81
CA GLY A 412 -5.60 -5.89 -6.02
C GLY A 412 -5.66 -6.76 -4.76
N SER A 413 -6.81 -6.82 -4.09
CA SER A 413 -6.97 -7.64 -2.88
C SER A 413 -7.03 -9.13 -3.19
N ALA A 414 -7.73 -9.52 -4.26
CA ALA A 414 -7.76 -10.92 -4.72
C ALA A 414 -6.36 -11.39 -5.14
N LEU A 415 -5.63 -10.56 -5.89
CA LEU A 415 -4.26 -10.82 -6.32
C LEU A 415 -3.28 -10.88 -5.14
N ALA A 416 -3.42 -9.99 -4.16
CA ALA A 416 -2.63 -10.00 -2.93
C ALA A 416 -2.88 -11.26 -2.08
N VAL A 417 -4.13 -11.69 -1.92
CA VAL A 417 -4.46 -12.94 -1.20
C VAL A 417 -3.96 -14.18 -1.96
N PHE A 418 -4.06 -14.18 -3.29
CA PHE A 418 -3.49 -15.23 -4.14
C PHE A 418 -1.97 -15.35 -3.96
N TRP A 419 -1.24 -14.24 -3.96
CA TRP A 419 0.21 -14.22 -3.74
C TRP A 419 0.64 -14.44 -2.29
N ARG A 420 -0.17 -14.04 -1.30
CA ARG A 420 0.02 -14.42 0.12
C ARG A 420 0.17 -15.93 0.27
N ASN A 421 -0.65 -16.68 -0.47
CA ASN A 421 -0.71 -18.14 -0.44
C ASN A 421 0.32 -18.81 -1.38
N ARG A 422 1.18 -18.04 -2.07
CA ARG A 422 2.32 -18.55 -2.83
C ARG A 422 3.63 -18.18 -2.14
N PRO A 423 4.62 -19.09 -2.06
CA PRO A 423 5.96 -18.72 -1.63
C PRO A 423 6.60 -17.74 -2.62
N ILE A 424 7.67 -17.10 -2.16
CA ILE A 424 8.68 -16.47 -3.01
C ILE A 424 9.76 -17.54 -3.25
N PRO A 425 10.43 -17.62 -4.42
CA PRO A 425 11.59 -18.50 -4.60
C PRO A 425 12.68 -18.22 -3.55
N VAL A 426 13.46 -19.24 -3.18
CA VAL A 426 14.54 -19.09 -2.17
C VAL A 426 15.74 -18.32 -2.78
N ASP A 427 15.87 -18.44 -4.09
CA ASP A 427 16.82 -17.81 -5.00
C ASP A 427 16.28 -16.53 -5.66
N ASP A 428 15.22 -15.91 -5.11
CA ASP A 428 14.60 -14.75 -5.74
C ASP A 428 15.54 -13.55 -5.84
N LYS A 429 15.50 -12.87 -6.99
CA LYS A 429 16.44 -11.80 -7.32
C LYS A 429 16.17 -10.57 -6.47
N ASP A 430 17.14 -10.21 -5.63
CA ASP A 430 17.03 -9.04 -4.75
C ASP A 430 17.37 -7.75 -5.50
N ASP A 431 16.40 -7.24 -6.27
CA ASP A 431 16.52 -6.04 -7.10
C ASP A 431 16.56 -4.72 -6.31
N PHE A 432 16.68 -4.81 -4.98
CA PHE A 432 16.50 -3.68 -4.05
C PHE A 432 17.43 -3.72 -2.83
N LYS A 433 18.51 -4.53 -2.89
CA LYS A 433 19.65 -4.41 -1.96
C LYS A 433 20.35 -3.07 -2.17
N GLU A 434 20.63 -2.39 -1.06
CA GLU A 434 21.58 -1.27 -0.97
C GLU A 434 23.02 -1.77 -0.82
#